data_AF-G8X4M3-F1
#
_entry.id   AF-G8X4M3-F1
#
_cell.length_a   1.000
_cell.length_b   1.000
_cell.length_c   1.000
_cell.angle_alpha   90.00
_cell.angle_beta   90.00
_cell.angle_gamma   90.00
#
_symmetry.space_group_name_H-M   'P 1'
#
loop_
_entity.id
_entity.type
_entity.pdbx_description
1 polymer ?
#
loop_
_entity_poly.entity_id
_entity_poly.type
_entity_poly.pdbx_seq_one_letter_code
_entity_poly.pdbx_strand_id
1 'polypeptide(L)'
;MKSISLFIVLLFNHCAWCQLVENVAPFNIKTIAFKQGDHVVFPFFELGEDFEFSFDDLHGNEEDYYFTLTHCNYDWEISDLTRNEYLNGNDNQRIQDYQNSFNTLQGYSHYRLNFPNNFCQIIKSGNYILSILNKNKEIIFSRKFIIYEKRVEVPIQIKRSRTLNDIAEKHNVEFAIKSKNILFQNPLQNIKIALIQNGRWNTAKYNIKPQYTIGNELIYRYNAETQFWAGNEYYYYDNKDIKTPTNNIARVDSNSGLYKTLLYSNEVRKDKGYTFFPDINGIFQNRNIFARDNNDVETDYTWVYFSLFAPNYPKDATIYVTGLFNNYQMTDENKMDYNASKEMYEKAIMIKQGFVNYNYTLINPKNQIDYKNAIDGNYYQTENKYQVFVYYRANGERFDRIIGVGEASSQNITN
;
A
#
# COMPACT_ATOMS: atom_id res chain seq x y z
N MET A 1 -25.65 39.56 52.05
CA MET A 1 -25.86 38.41 51.13
C MET A 1 -24.85 38.53 50.00
N LYS A 2 -23.73 37.78 50.04
CA LYS A 2 -22.75 37.74 48.96
C LYS A 2 -22.90 36.39 48.26
N SER A 3 -23.35 36.44 47.01
CA SER A 3 -23.49 35.28 46.13
C SER A 3 -22.10 34.81 45.69
N ILE A 4 -21.76 33.56 45.96
CA ILE A 4 -20.57 32.89 45.46
C ILE A 4 -21.02 32.07 44.24
N SER A 5 -20.71 32.56 43.04
CA SER A 5 -20.88 31.79 41.81
C SER A 5 -19.73 30.80 41.67
N LEU A 6 -20.05 29.51 41.79
CA LEU A 6 -19.16 28.40 41.53
C LEU A 6 -19.06 28.18 40.01
N PHE A 7 -17.91 28.46 39.41
CA PHE A 7 -17.64 28.24 37.99
C PHE A 7 -17.13 26.81 37.80
N ILE A 8 -17.97 25.92 37.25
CA ILE A 8 -17.60 24.54 36.93
C ILE A 8 -16.91 24.54 35.56
N VAL A 9 -15.60 24.33 35.56
CA VAL A 9 -14.81 24.13 34.33
C VAL A 9 -14.92 22.66 33.93
N LEU A 10 -15.73 22.39 32.90
CA LEU A 10 -15.78 21.10 32.20
C LEU A 10 -14.50 20.94 31.38
N LEU A 11 -13.52 20.19 31.92
CA LEU A 11 -12.37 19.70 31.17
C LEU A 11 -12.86 18.62 30.19
N PHE A 12 -13.09 19.00 28.93
CA PHE A 12 -13.16 18.07 27.82
C PHE A 12 -11.78 17.43 27.64
N ASN A 13 -11.59 16.23 28.19
CA ASN A 13 -10.50 15.36 27.81
C ASN A 13 -10.75 14.91 26.36
N HIS A 14 -10.15 15.60 25.40
CA HIS A 14 -9.94 15.02 24.08
C HIS A 14 -8.89 13.92 24.23
N CYS A 15 -9.32 12.68 24.45
CA CYS A 15 -8.49 11.52 24.14
C CYS A 15 -8.25 11.55 22.63
N ALA A 16 -7.10 12.09 22.22
CA ALA A 16 -6.60 11.88 20.88
C ALA A 16 -6.20 10.41 20.79
N TRP A 17 -7.08 9.60 20.21
CA TRP A 17 -6.74 8.24 19.79
C TRP A 17 -5.65 8.32 18.72
N CYS A 18 -4.42 8.03 19.11
CA CYS A 18 -3.28 8.03 18.22
C CYS A 18 -3.24 6.67 17.52
N GLN A 19 -3.64 6.64 16.25
CA GLN A 19 -3.44 5.47 15.40
C GLN A 19 -1.94 5.17 15.31
N LEU A 20 -1.57 3.89 15.29
CA LEU A 20 -0.17 3.53 15.05
C LEU A 20 0.21 3.92 13.61
N VAL A 21 1.06 4.93 13.50
CA VAL A 21 1.63 5.40 12.22
C VAL A 21 2.80 4.49 11.86
N GLU A 22 2.89 4.09 10.60
CA GLU A 22 4.06 3.32 10.14
C GLU A 22 5.33 4.15 10.22
N ASN A 23 6.39 3.56 10.76
CA ASN A 23 7.72 4.15 10.70
C ASN A 23 8.24 4.09 9.25
N VAL A 24 8.60 5.27 8.73
CA VAL A 24 9.23 5.42 7.41
C VAL A 24 10.63 4.82 7.45
N ALA A 25 10.98 4.06 6.42
CA ALA A 25 12.29 3.45 6.34
C ALA A 25 13.38 4.50 6.08
N PRO A 26 14.57 4.35 6.69
CA PRO A 26 15.71 5.19 6.36
C PRO A 26 16.18 4.90 4.93
N PHE A 27 16.95 5.83 4.36
CA PHE A 27 17.36 5.78 2.96
C PHE A 27 18.05 4.47 2.56
N ASN A 28 18.88 3.89 3.44
CA ASN A 28 19.61 2.66 3.16
C ASN A 28 18.70 1.42 3.08
N ILE A 29 17.49 1.46 3.63
CA ILE A 29 16.56 0.33 3.55
C ILE A 29 15.65 0.50 2.33
N LYS A 30 15.75 -0.42 1.38
CA LYS A 30 15.04 -0.37 0.11
C LYS A 30 14.28 -1.65 -0.20
N THR A 31 13.39 -1.54 -1.19
CA THR A 31 12.71 -2.69 -1.81
C THR A 31 11.99 -3.56 -0.78
N ILE A 32 11.32 -2.89 0.16
CA ILE A 32 10.53 -3.56 1.19
C ILE A 32 9.29 -4.15 0.50
N ALA A 33 9.16 -5.48 0.52
CA ALA A 33 8.13 -6.21 -0.20
C ALA A 33 7.52 -7.32 0.67
N PHE A 34 6.28 -7.66 0.34
CA PHE A 34 5.74 -8.97 0.67
C PHE A 34 5.59 -9.79 -0.60
N LYS A 35 5.89 -11.09 -0.52
CA LYS A 35 5.86 -12.00 -1.66
C LYS A 35 5.12 -13.29 -1.36
N GLN A 36 4.59 -13.87 -2.42
CA GLN A 36 4.10 -15.26 -2.44
C GLN A 36 4.74 -15.98 -3.62
N GLY A 37 5.56 -17.00 -3.32
CA GLY A 37 6.56 -17.48 -4.26
C GLY A 37 7.47 -16.32 -4.69
N ASP A 38 7.73 -16.20 -5.99
CA ASP A 38 8.62 -15.16 -6.53
C ASP A 38 7.92 -13.82 -6.84
N HIS A 39 6.61 -13.71 -6.58
CA HIS A 39 5.82 -12.55 -6.96
C HIS A 39 5.61 -11.60 -5.79
N VAL A 40 5.87 -10.31 -6.02
CA VAL A 40 5.46 -9.26 -5.07
C VAL A 40 3.94 -9.15 -5.09
N VAL A 41 3.33 -9.13 -3.90
CA VAL A 41 1.88 -9.06 -3.73
C VAL A 41 1.49 -7.93 -2.77
N PHE A 42 0.20 -7.57 -2.79
CA PHE A 42 -0.35 -6.73 -1.73
C PHE A 42 -0.35 -7.48 -0.38
N PRO A 43 -0.18 -6.79 0.75
CA PRO A 43 0.07 -7.41 2.05
C PRO A 43 -1.21 -7.96 2.71
N PHE A 44 -1.90 -8.86 2.02
CA PHE A 44 -3.15 -9.49 2.46
C PHE A 44 -3.04 -11.00 2.32
N PHE A 45 -3.01 -11.73 3.43
CA PHE A 45 -2.78 -13.18 3.44
C PHE A 45 -3.90 -13.93 4.16
N GLU A 46 -4.23 -15.12 3.70
CA GLU A 46 -5.15 -15.99 4.43
C GLU A 46 -4.46 -16.57 5.67
N LEU A 47 -5.22 -16.77 6.75
CA LEU A 47 -4.68 -17.36 7.97
C LEU A 47 -4.15 -18.78 7.71
N GLY A 48 -2.85 -18.97 7.93
CA GLY A 48 -2.15 -20.23 7.69
C GLY A 48 -1.54 -20.35 6.28
N GLU A 49 -1.66 -19.33 5.45
CA GLU A 49 -0.99 -19.22 4.16
C GLU A 49 0.47 -18.78 4.33
N ASP A 50 1.35 -19.32 3.49
CA ASP A 50 2.77 -18.98 3.50
C ASP A 50 3.02 -17.67 2.72
N PHE A 51 3.85 -16.80 3.29
CA PHE A 51 4.32 -15.58 2.63
C PHE A 51 5.72 -15.19 3.09
N GLU A 52 6.44 -14.47 2.24
CA GLU A 52 7.73 -13.88 2.56
C GLU A 52 7.58 -12.37 2.77
N PHE A 53 8.29 -11.84 3.76
CA PHE A 53 8.62 -10.43 3.85
C PHE A 53 10.11 -10.24 3.58
N SER A 54 10.48 -9.32 2.70
CA SER A 54 11.88 -9.05 2.37
C SER A 54 12.19 -7.57 2.18
N PHE A 55 13.46 -7.22 2.37
CA PHE A 55 14.00 -5.87 2.16
C PHE A 55 15.51 -5.94 1.94
N ASP A 56 16.08 -4.88 1.36
CA ASP A 56 17.52 -4.73 1.18
C ASP A 56 18.08 -3.64 2.09
N ASP A 57 19.29 -3.85 2.59
CA ASP A 57 20.14 -2.82 3.19
C ASP A 57 21.29 -2.45 2.24
N LEU A 58 21.27 -1.23 1.74
CA LEU A 58 22.22 -0.69 0.76
C LEU A 58 23.62 -0.42 1.32
N HIS A 59 23.85 -0.57 2.62
CA HIS A 59 25.22 -0.51 3.14
C HIS A 59 26.04 -1.75 2.71
N GLY A 60 25.37 -2.89 2.46
CA GLY A 60 26.06 -4.16 2.20
C GLY A 60 26.72 -4.75 3.46
N ASN A 61 26.28 -4.28 4.63
CA ASN A 61 26.74 -4.74 5.93
C ASN A 61 25.77 -5.83 6.43
N GLU A 62 26.32 -6.90 7.01
CA GLU A 62 25.54 -7.95 7.66
C GLU A 62 25.05 -7.51 9.05
N GLU A 63 24.30 -6.40 9.09
CA GLU A 63 23.72 -5.85 10.32
C GLU A 63 22.68 -6.79 10.96
N ASP A 64 22.59 -6.71 12.28
CA ASP A 64 21.63 -7.51 13.03
C ASP A 64 20.26 -6.83 13.08
N TYR A 65 19.37 -7.27 12.21
CA TYR A 65 17.96 -6.91 12.24
C TYR A 65 17.11 -7.90 13.02
N TYR A 66 16.15 -7.39 13.76
CA TYR A 66 15.16 -8.14 14.54
C TYR A 66 13.76 -7.77 14.04
N PHE A 67 12.77 -8.62 14.28
CA PHE A 67 11.38 -8.32 13.90
C PHE A 67 10.42 -8.48 15.08
N THR A 68 9.37 -7.67 15.12
CA THR A 68 8.24 -7.86 16.05
C THR A 68 6.91 -7.79 15.31
N LEU A 69 5.93 -8.55 15.77
CA LEU A 69 4.57 -8.53 15.25
C LEU A 69 3.62 -7.95 16.28
N THR A 70 2.92 -6.88 15.93
CA THR A 70 1.89 -6.26 16.76
C THR A 70 0.52 -6.48 16.14
N HIS A 71 -0.39 -7.13 16.87
CA HIS A 71 -1.77 -7.26 16.45
C HIS A 71 -2.53 -5.95 16.71
N CYS A 72 -3.34 -5.53 15.74
CA CYS A 72 -4.14 -4.33 15.80
C CYS A 72 -5.64 -4.62 15.56
N ASN A 73 -6.49 -3.74 16.07
CA ASN A 73 -7.91 -3.69 15.79
C ASN A 73 -8.18 -2.98 14.45
N TYR A 74 -9.46 -2.85 14.10
CA TYR A 74 -9.94 -2.27 12.85
C TYR A 74 -9.37 -0.87 12.53
N ASP A 75 -9.20 -0.06 13.56
CA ASP A 75 -8.71 1.32 13.53
C ASP A 75 -7.17 1.44 13.57
N TRP A 76 -6.46 0.31 13.53
CA TRP A 76 -5.01 0.20 13.69
C TRP A 76 -4.49 0.54 15.10
N GLU A 77 -5.36 0.56 16.11
CA GLU A 77 -4.93 0.56 17.51
C GLU A 77 -4.44 -0.83 17.92
N ILE A 78 -3.44 -0.91 18.81
CA ILE A 78 -2.95 -2.17 19.35
C ILE A 78 -4.11 -2.89 20.05
N SER A 79 -4.33 -4.17 19.74
CA SER A 79 -5.41 -4.92 20.36
C SER A 79 -5.09 -5.28 21.82
N ASP A 80 -6.12 -5.65 22.58
CA ASP A 80 -5.96 -6.12 23.97
C ASP A 80 -5.32 -7.51 24.06
N LEU A 81 -4.93 -8.12 22.93
CA LEU A 81 -4.34 -9.45 22.90
C LEU A 81 -2.87 -9.40 23.36
N THR A 82 -2.53 -10.32 24.24
CA THR A 82 -1.12 -10.64 24.54
C THR A 82 -0.51 -11.42 23.38
N ARG A 83 0.82 -11.37 23.22
CA ARG A 83 1.51 -12.03 22.09
C ARG A 83 1.16 -13.51 21.94
N ASN A 84 1.10 -14.25 23.05
CA ASN A 84 0.79 -15.68 23.04
C ASN A 84 -0.67 -15.99 22.61
N GLU A 85 -1.56 -14.99 22.55
CA GLU A 85 -2.92 -15.17 22.07
C GLU A 85 -3.03 -15.11 20.54
N TYR A 86 -2.08 -14.45 19.87
CA TYR A 86 -2.09 -14.27 18.41
C TYR A 86 -0.87 -14.84 17.68
N LEU A 87 0.21 -15.17 18.39
CA LEU A 87 1.38 -15.89 17.88
C LEU A 87 1.54 -17.22 18.61
N ASN A 88 1.96 -18.23 17.87
CA ASN A 88 2.58 -19.42 18.41
C ASN A 88 4.10 -19.30 18.21
N GLY A 89 4.86 -19.29 19.30
CA GLY A 89 6.30 -19.05 19.30
C GLY A 89 6.68 -17.64 19.76
N ASN A 90 7.88 -17.18 19.41
CA ASN A 90 8.44 -15.90 19.83
C ASN A 90 8.75 -15.01 18.61
N ASP A 91 8.38 -13.74 18.72
CA ASP A 91 8.95 -12.69 17.88
C ASP A 91 10.25 -12.15 18.52
N ASN A 92 10.71 -11.00 18.06
CA ASN A 92 11.95 -10.35 18.49
C ASN A 92 13.18 -11.25 18.34
N GLN A 93 13.17 -12.08 17.30
CA GLN A 93 14.30 -12.90 16.89
C GLN A 93 15.10 -12.17 15.80
N ARG A 94 16.42 -12.41 15.78
CA ARG A 94 17.29 -11.94 14.70
C ARG A 94 16.85 -12.59 13.38
N ILE A 95 16.80 -11.81 12.31
CA ILE A 95 16.58 -12.32 10.95
C ILE A 95 17.87 -13.04 10.53
N GLN A 96 17.78 -14.36 10.40
CA GLN A 96 18.94 -15.22 10.10
C GLN A 96 19.13 -15.45 8.60
N ASP A 97 18.05 -15.41 7.83
CA ASP A 97 18.11 -15.60 6.39
C ASP A 97 18.39 -14.27 5.70
N TYR A 98 19.65 -14.08 5.31
CA TYR A 98 20.07 -12.96 4.49
C TYR A 98 21.18 -13.40 3.53
N GLN A 99 21.30 -12.67 2.43
CA GLN A 99 22.31 -12.93 1.40
C GLN A 99 22.82 -11.62 0.82
N ASN A 100 24.14 -11.50 0.68
CA ASN A 100 24.75 -10.32 0.06
C ASN A 100 24.53 -10.32 -1.45
N SER A 101 24.49 -9.12 -2.03
CA SER A 101 24.38 -8.92 -3.46
C SER A 101 25.55 -9.55 -4.21
N PHE A 102 25.29 -10.05 -5.41
CA PHE A 102 26.26 -10.77 -6.21
C PHE A 102 26.36 -10.15 -7.61
N ASN A 103 27.59 -9.76 -8.01
CA ASN A 103 27.88 -9.11 -9.29
C ASN A 103 27.06 -7.83 -9.57
N THR A 104 26.78 -7.04 -8.53
CA THR A 104 26.10 -5.74 -8.64
C THR A 104 27.07 -4.58 -8.40
N LEU A 105 26.82 -3.40 -8.99
CA LEU A 105 27.58 -2.19 -8.71
C LEU A 105 27.20 -1.60 -7.34
N GLN A 106 25.92 -1.60 -7.01
CA GLN A 106 25.46 -1.26 -5.66
C GLN A 106 25.55 -2.51 -4.80
N GLY A 107 26.44 -2.50 -3.80
CA GLY A 107 26.48 -3.52 -2.76
C GLY A 107 25.25 -3.42 -1.85
N TYR A 108 24.63 -4.53 -1.50
CA TYR A 108 23.56 -4.58 -0.52
C TYR A 108 23.46 -5.95 0.16
N SER A 109 22.77 -6.01 1.28
CA SER A 109 22.41 -7.27 1.96
C SER A 109 20.90 -7.44 1.88
N HIS A 110 20.44 -8.54 1.29
CA HIS A 110 19.03 -8.88 1.13
C HIS A 110 18.57 -9.74 2.31
N TYR A 111 17.58 -9.27 3.07
CA TYR A 111 17.01 -9.96 4.22
C TYR A 111 15.66 -10.57 3.87
N ARG A 112 15.43 -11.81 4.32
CA ARG A 112 14.18 -12.55 4.12
C ARG A 112 13.60 -13.02 5.45
N LEU A 113 12.29 -12.92 5.57
CA LEU A 113 11.53 -13.40 6.71
C LEU A 113 10.27 -14.12 6.21
N ASN A 114 10.29 -15.44 6.30
CA ASN A 114 9.15 -16.28 5.94
C ASN A 114 8.16 -16.38 7.11
N PHE A 115 6.87 -16.44 6.77
CA PHE A 115 5.79 -16.74 7.70
C PHE A 115 4.95 -17.89 7.13
N PRO A 116 4.64 -18.92 7.93
CA PRO A 116 5.23 -19.21 9.24
C PRO A 116 6.74 -19.54 9.13
N ASN A 117 7.48 -19.36 10.23
CA ASN A 117 8.85 -19.86 10.35
C ASN A 117 9.01 -20.67 11.65
N ASN A 118 10.22 -21.24 11.84
CA ASN A 118 10.54 -22.07 13.00
C ASN A 118 10.32 -21.39 14.36
N PHE A 119 10.28 -20.06 14.40
CA PHE A 119 10.16 -19.28 15.62
C PHE A 119 8.79 -18.66 15.83
N CYS A 120 8.04 -18.40 14.76
CA CYS A 120 6.82 -17.61 14.82
C CYS A 120 5.79 -18.05 13.78
N GLN A 121 4.58 -18.36 14.26
CA GLN A 121 3.41 -18.62 13.46
C GLN A 121 2.26 -17.72 13.92
N ILE A 122 1.58 -17.08 12.96
CA ILE A 122 0.39 -16.27 13.24
C ILE A 122 -0.82 -17.20 13.36
N ILE A 123 -1.57 -17.10 14.47
CA ILE A 123 -2.70 -17.99 14.79
C ILE A 123 -4.05 -17.27 14.91
N LYS A 124 -4.09 -15.95 14.67
CA LYS A 124 -5.33 -15.14 14.65
C LYS A 124 -5.38 -14.26 13.41
N SER A 125 -6.57 -14.09 12.84
CA SER A 125 -6.81 -13.06 11.84
C SER A 125 -6.91 -11.68 12.48
N GLY A 126 -6.68 -10.64 11.69
CA GLY A 126 -6.67 -9.26 12.15
C GLY A 126 -5.70 -8.41 11.37
N ASN A 127 -5.54 -7.17 11.83
CA ASN A 127 -4.52 -6.26 11.34
C ASN A 127 -3.20 -6.55 12.05
N TYR A 128 -2.10 -6.48 11.31
CA TYR A 128 -0.77 -6.68 11.86
C TYR A 128 0.18 -5.58 11.41
N ILE A 129 1.06 -5.19 12.33
CA ILE A 129 2.19 -4.31 12.05
C ILE A 129 3.47 -5.10 12.31
N LEU A 130 4.20 -5.36 11.23
CA LEU A 130 5.56 -5.90 11.26
C LEU A 130 6.53 -4.74 11.45
N SER A 131 7.26 -4.74 12.57
CA SER A 131 8.30 -3.74 12.83
C SER A 131 9.67 -4.39 12.75
N ILE A 132 10.60 -3.75 12.04
CA ILE A 132 11.99 -4.15 11.96
C ILE A 132 12.81 -3.27 12.90
N LEU A 133 13.63 -3.90 13.74
CA LEU A 133 14.40 -3.26 14.78
C LEU A 133 15.90 -3.47 14.56
N ASN A 134 16.71 -2.51 15.01
CA ASN A 134 18.16 -2.66 15.09
C ASN A 134 18.58 -3.47 16.33
N LYS A 135 19.89 -3.72 16.48
CA LYS A 135 20.48 -4.38 17.66
C LYS A 135 20.19 -3.70 19.01
N ASN A 136 19.88 -2.40 19.01
CA ASN A 136 19.50 -1.64 20.21
C ASN A 136 17.99 -1.74 20.51
N LYS A 137 17.22 -2.50 19.71
CA LYS A 137 15.76 -2.64 19.78
C LYS A 137 15.01 -1.34 19.45
N GLU A 138 15.61 -0.48 18.64
CA GLU A 138 14.95 0.71 18.11
C GLU A 138 14.29 0.35 16.78
N ILE A 139 13.05 0.81 16.59
CA ILE A 139 12.30 0.57 15.36
C ILE A 139 12.93 1.38 14.23
N ILE A 140 13.36 0.67 13.18
CA ILE A 140 13.91 1.27 11.97
C ILE A 140 12.77 1.65 11.03
N PHE A 141 11.86 0.71 10.82
CA PHE A 141 10.68 0.91 9.98
C PHE A 141 9.61 -0.13 10.31
N SER A 142 8.39 0.10 9.83
CA SER A 142 7.31 -0.86 9.98
C SER A 142 6.44 -0.98 8.74
N ARG A 143 5.73 -2.10 8.60
CA ARG A 143 4.76 -2.35 7.53
C ARG A 143 3.48 -2.99 8.05
N LYS A 144 2.35 -2.49 7.55
CA LYS A 144 1.00 -2.97 7.75
C LYS A 144 0.71 -4.12 6.80
N PHE A 145 0.12 -5.17 7.35
CA PHE A 145 -0.44 -6.28 6.58
C PHE A 145 -1.68 -6.81 7.28
N ILE A 146 -2.49 -7.57 6.54
CA ILE A 146 -3.72 -8.19 7.02
C ILE A 146 -3.60 -9.70 6.96
N ILE A 147 -4.12 -10.35 7.99
CA ILE A 147 -4.38 -11.80 7.99
C ILE A 147 -5.88 -11.99 8.06
N TYR A 148 -6.49 -12.69 7.09
CA TYR A 148 -7.94 -12.87 7.00
C TYR A 148 -8.36 -14.35 7.04
N GLU A 149 -9.62 -14.60 7.41
CA GLU A 149 -10.27 -15.92 7.29
C GLU A 149 -11.36 -15.85 6.20
N LYS A 150 -11.69 -16.97 5.57
CA LYS A 150 -12.81 -17.08 4.61
C LYS A 150 -14.05 -17.71 5.24
N ARG A 151 -14.61 -17.07 6.27
CA ARG A 151 -15.82 -17.56 6.99
C ARG A 151 -17.14 -17.04 6.41
N VAL A 152 -17.08 -15.98 5.61
CA VAL A 152 -18.25 -15.36 4.97
C VAL A 152 -17.96 -15.09 3.50
N GLU A 153 -19.01 -15.07 2.69
CA GLU A 153 -18.94 -14.75 1.27
C GLU A 153 -19.15 -13.24 1.09
N VAL A 154 -18.30 -12.61 0.29
CA VAL A 154 -18.35 -11.16 0.03
C VAL A 154 -18.42 -10.91 -1.48
N PRO A 155 -19.57 -11.18 -2.13
CA PRO A 155 -19.72 -10.88 -3.54
C PRO A 155 -19.64 -9.37 -3.76
N ILE A 156 -18.79 -8.97 -4.70
CA ILE A 156 -18.47 -7.59 -5.04
C ILE A 156 -18.70 -7.36 -6.53
N GLN A 157 -19.21 -6.18 -6.87
CA GLN A 157 -19.43 -5.73 -8.24
C GLN A 157 -19.00 -4.27 -8.36
N ILE A 158 -18.22 -3.99 -9.41
CA ILE A 158 -17.83 -2.62 -9.74
C ILE A 158 -18.83 -2.05 -10.73
N LYS A 159 -19.36 -0.87 -10.41
CA LYS A 159 -20.29 -0.13 -11.26
C LYS A 159 -19.81 1.27 -11.55
N ARG A 160 -20.38 1.87 -12.59
CA ARG A 160 -20.21 3.30 -12.82
C ARG A 160 -20.94 4.11 -11.75
N SER A 161 -20.50 5.34 -11.52
CA SER A 161 -21.27 6.26 -10.68
C SER A 161 -22.66 6.52 -11.27
N ARG A 162 -23.66 6.61 -10.40
CA ARG A 162 -25.01 7.08 -10.77
C ARG A 162 -25.12 8.62 -10.80
N THR A 163 -24.14 9.32 -10.22
CA THR A 163 -24.09 10.78 -10.20
C THR A 163 -23.57 11.28 -11.54
N LEU A 164 -24.41 11.99 -12.31
CA LEU A 164 -24.07 12.45 -13.67
C LEU A 164 -22.75 13.22 -13.75
N ASN A 165 -22.43 14.03 -12.73
CA ASN A 165 -21.19 14.81 -12.69
C ASN A 165 -19.93 13.94 -12.53
N ASP A 166 -20.06 12.74 -11.97
CA ASP A 166 -18.94 11.87 -11.59
C ASP A 166 -18.89 10.56 -12.42
N ILE A 167 -19.85 10.34 -13.32
CA ILE A 167 -20.04 9.08 -14.08
C ILE A 167 -18.86 8.70 -14.98
N ALA A 168 -18.08 9.69 -15.39
CA ALA A 168 -16.89 9.49 -16.22
C ALA A 168 -15.62 9.26 -15.39
N GLU A 169 -15.61 9.64 -14.11
CA GLU A 169 -14.38 9.80 -13.32
C GLU A 169 -14.32 8.86 -12.10
N LYS A 170 -15.41 8.16 -11.78
CA LYS A 170 -15.51 7.38 -10.54
C LYS A 170 -16.06 5.97 -10.73
N HIS A 171 -15.57 5.07 -9.88
CA HIS A 171 -16.09 3.73 -9.69
C HIS A 171 -16.92 3.66 -8.42
N ASN A 172 -18.02 2.93 -8.49
CA ASN A 172 -18.85 2.59 -7.36
C ASN A 172 -18.65 1.12 -7.00
N VAL A 173 -18.34 0.84 -5.74
CA VAL A 173 -18.17 -0.53 -5.25
C VAL A 173 -19.47 -0.96 -4.57
N GLU A 174 -20.21 -1.86 -5.20
CA GLU A 174 -21.40 -2.49 -4.61
C GLU A 174 -21.02 -3.88 -4.12
N PHE A 175 -21.41 -4.25 -2.90
CA PHE A 175 -21.12 -5.58 -2.36
C PHE A 175 -22.17 -6.01 -1.34
N ALA A 176 -22.14 -7.29 -0.99
CA ALA A 176 -22.89 -7.84 0.12
C ALA A 176 -21.98 -8.68 1.02
N ILE A 177 -22.41 -8.90 2.26
CA ILE A 177 -21.77 -9.83 3.19
C ILE A 177 -22.80 -10.90 3.51
N LYS A 178 -22.49 -12.14 3.13
CA LYS A 178 -23.38 -13.30 3.28
C LYS A 178 -22.72 -14.32 4.17
N SER A 179 -23.43 -14.78 5.20
CA SER A 179 -22.98 -15.92 5.99
C SER A 179 -24.06 -16.98 6.08
N LYS A 180 -23.65 -18.24 5.88
CA LYS A 180 -24.48 -19.43 6.15
C LYS A 180 -24.29 -19.95 7.57
N ASN A 181 -23.13 -19.68 8.18
CA ASN A 181 -22.70 -20.32 9.42
C ASN A 181 -22.66 -19.36 10.63
N ILE A 182 -22.49 -18.06 10.40
CA ILE A 182 -22.42 -17.03 11.44
C ILE A 182 -23.72 -16.25 11.42
N LEU A 183 -24.48 -16.30 12.51
CA LEU A 183 -25.59 -15.37 12.72
C LEU A 183 -25.01 -14.05 13.27
N PHE A 184 -25.11 -12.98 12.49
CA PHE A 184 -24.54 -11.69 12.89
C PHE A 184 -25.34 -11.04 14.02
N GLN A 185 -24.73 -10.92 15.19
CA GLN A 185 -25.28 -10.18 16.32
C GLN A 185 -25.02 -8.69 16.11
N ASN A 186 -26.04 -7.84 16.25
CA ASN A 186 -25.92 -6.38 16.12
C ASN A 186 -25.02 -5.95 14.94
N PRO A 187 -25.34 -6.33 13.68
CA PRO A 187 -24.44 -6.15 12.54
C PRO A 187 -24.03 -4.69 12.31
N LEU A 188 -24.88 -3.72 12.67
CA LEU A 188 -24.56 -2.29 12.57
C LEU A 188 -23.43 -1.83 13.50
N GLN A 189 -23.12 -2.60 14.53
CA GLN A 189 -22.06 -2.31 15.51
C GLN A 189 -20.89 -3.27 15.38
N ASN A 190 -21.18 -4.56 15.22
CA ASN A 190 -20.19 -5.63 15.31
C ASN A 190 -19.51 -5.93 13.98
N ILE A 191 -20.08 -5.47 12.86
CA ILE A 191 -19.44 -5.58 11.54
C ILE A 191 -18.89 -4.22 11.14
N LYS A 192 -17.60 -4.22 10.80
CA LYS A 192 -16.92 -3.09 10.18
C LYS A 192 -16.28 -3.57 8.89
N ILE A 193 -16.05 -2.63 7.97
CA ILE A 193 -15.49 -2.97 6.66
C ILE A 193 -14.39 -2.00 6.26
N ALA A 194 -13.38 -2.50 5.55
CA ALA A 194 -12.35 -1.69 4.91
C ALA A 194 -12.38 -1.97 3.41
N LEU A 195 -12.58 -0.93 2.60
CA LEU A 195 -12.49 -1.00 1.13
C LEU A 195 -11.15 -0.44 0.69
N ILE A 196 -10.41 -1.20 -0.13
CA ILE A 196 -9.08 -0.83 -0.60
C ILE A 196 -9.06 -0.89 -2.13
N GLN A 197 -8.45 0.11 -2.76
CA GLN A 197 -8.19 0.17 -4.19
C GLN A 197 -6.69 -0.06 -4.42
N ASN A 198 -6.33 -1.05 -5.23
CA ASN A 198 -4.94 -1.37 -5.64
C ASN A 198 -3.96 -1.53 -4.46
N GLY A 199 -4.42 -2.13 -3.35
CA GLY A 199 -3.61 -2.30 -2.14
C GLY A 199 -3.18 -1.01 -1.44
N ARG A 200 -3.78 0.14 -1.77
CA ARG A 200 -3.42 1.45 -1.23
C ARG A 200 -4.16 1.78 0.06
N TRP A 201 -3.43 1.87 1.17
CA TRP A 201 -4.00 2.24 2.47
C TRP A 201 -4.47 3.70 2.55
N ASN A 202 -3.83 4.61 1.80
CA ASN A 202 -4.13 6.05 1.83
C ASN A 202 -5.47 6.41 1.13
N THR A 203 -6.02 5.52 0.29
CA THR A 203 -7.33 5.65 -0.33
C THR A 203 -8.40 4.81 0.37
N ALA A 204 -8.01 4.01 1.38
CA ALA A 204 -8.90 3.05 1.98
C ALA A 204 -10.10 3.73 2.66
N LYS A 205 -11.28 3.14 2.49
CA LYS A 205 -12.52 3.65 3.05
C LYS A 205 -12.99 2.78 4.20
N TYR A 206 -13.32 3.45 5.30
CA TYR A 206 -13.68 2.86 6.58
C TYR A 206 -15.03 3.38 7.07
N ASN A 207 -15.58 2.76 8.13
CA ASN A 207 -16.78 3.16 8.86
C ASN A 207 -18.05 3.27 8.01
N ILE A 208 -18.18 2.43 6.98
CA ILE A 208 -19.37 2.34 6.15
C ILE A 208 -20.30 1.29 6.77
N LYS A 209 -21.55 1.69 7.06
CA LYS A 209 -22.60 0.81 7.59
C LYS A 209 -23.34 0.10 6.46
N PRO A 210 -24.04 -1.02 6.66
CA PRO A 210 -24.91 -1.57 5.63
C PRO A 210 -26.15 -0.68 5.42
N GLN A 211 -26.66 -0.59 4.19
CA GLN A 211 -27.88 0.17 3.91
C GLN A 211 -29.14 -0.57 4.36
N TYR A 212 -29.16 -1.89 4.17
CA TYR A 212 -30.25 -2.75 4.60
C TYR A 212 -29.76 -4.17 4.83
N THR A 213 -30.52 -4.91 5.65
CA THR A 213 -30.27 -6.30 6.01
C THR A 213 -31.44 -7.14 5.52
N ILE A 214 -31.17 -8.21 4.76
CA ILE A 214 -32.19 -9.16 4.31
C ILE A 214 -31.83 -10.52 4.90
N GLY A 215 -32.56 -10.97 5.93
CA GLY A 215 -32.19 -12.16 6.68
C GLY A 215 -30.81 -12.01 7.32
N ASN A 216 -29.83 -12.80 6.87
CA ASN A 216 -28.44 -12.76 7.33
C ASN A 216 -27.47 -12.20 6.24
N GLU A 217 -28.00 -11.43 5.31
CA GLU A 217 -27.25 -10.73 4.26
C GLU A 217 -27.23 -9.22 4.53
N LEU A 218 -26.03 -8.65 4.60
CA LEU A 218 -25.82 -7.21 4.73
C LEU A 218 -25.49 -6.61 3.37
N ILE A 219 -26.23 -5.58 2.96
CA ILE A 219 -26.12 -5.06 1.59
C ILE A 219 -25.59 -3.63 1.60
N TYR A 220 -24.59 -3.39 0.75
CA TYR A 220 -23.88 -2.14 0.58
C TYR A 220 -23.95 -1.71 -0.89
N ARG A 221 -24.95 -0.90 -1.23
CA ARG A 221 -25.18 -0.34 -2.58
C ARG A 221 -25.25 1.18 -2.50
N TYR A 222 -24.21 1.76 -1.89
CA TYR A 222 -24.07 3.20 -1.79
C TYR A 222 -23.79 3.84 -3.14
N ASN A 223 -24.02 5.15 -3.26
CA ASN A 223 -23.66 5.93 -4.43
C ASN A 223 -22.48 6.88 -4.17
N ALA A 224 -22.14 7.14 -2.89
CA ALA A 224 -21.11 8.09 -2.49
C ALA A 224 -20.07 7.46 -1.55
N GLU A 225 -20.53 6.73 -0.54
CA GLU A 225 -19.72 6.22 0.56
C GLU A 225 -18.71 5.16 0.08
N THR A 226 -19.11 4.29 -0.84
CA THR A 226 -18.27 3.24 -1.44
C THR A 226 -17.68 3.65 -2.81
N GLN A 227 -17.66 4.96 -3.09
CA GLN A 227 -17.26 5.49 -4.40
C GLN A 227 -15.80 5.94 -4.43
N PHE A 228 -15.02 5.43 -5.39
CA PHE A 228 -13.60 5.76 -5.58
C PHE A 228 -13.39 6.61 -6.83
N TRP A 229 -12.36 7.45 -6.79
CA TRP A 229 -11.80 8.04 -8.00
C TRP A 229 -11.17 6.92 -8.84
N ALA A 230 -11.53 6.86 -10.12
CA ALA A 230 -11.12 5.75 -10.98
C ALA A 230 -9.63 5.79 -11.31
N GLY A 231 -9.00 6.97 -11.25
CA GLY A 231 -7.60 7.16 -11.60
C GLY A 231 -7.33 6.88 -13.08
N ASN A 232 -6.10 6.54 -13.39
CA ASN A 232 -5.66 6.06 -14.69
C ASN A 232 -4.69 4.89 -14.49
N GLU A 233 -4.41 4.17 -15.56
CA GLU A 233 -3.39 3.11 -15.54
C GLU A 233 -2.04 3.71 -15.11
N TYR A 234 -1.30 2.99 -14.29
CA TYR A 234 0.03 3.35 -13.84
C TYR A 234 0.99 3.48 -15.04
N TYR A 235 1.91 4.41 -14.93
CA TYR A 235 3.10 4.34 -15.76
C TYR A 235 3.95 3.15 -15.35
N TYR A 236 4.79 2.66 -16.26
CA TYR A 236 5.79 1.66 -15.93
C TYR A 236 7.10 1.89 -16.65
N TYR A 237 8.16 1.31 -16.12
CA TYR A 237 9.36 1.04 -16.89
C TYR A 237 9.84 -0.37 -16.58
N ASP A 238 10.66 -0.92 -17.47
CA ASP A 238 11.25 -2.23 -17.32
C ASP A 238 12.71 -2.15 -17.74
N ASN A 239 13.61 -2.23 -16.77
CA ASN A 239 15.06 -2.24 -16.98
C ASN A 239 15.67 -3.61 -16.65
N LYS A 240 14.93 -4.70 -16.92
CA LYS A 240 15.41 -6.09 -16.74
C LYS A 240 16.77 -6.40 -17.39
N ASP A 241 17.19 -5.62 -18.39
CA ASP A 241 18.58 -5.41 -18.76
C ASP A 241 18.94 -3.95 -18.44
N ILE A 242 19.71 -3.75 -17.37
CA ILE A 242 19.97 -2.41 -16.82
C ILE A 242 20.76 -1.51 -17.79
N LYS A 243 21.45 -2.09 -18.78
CA LYS A 243 22.30 -1.37 -19.74
C LYS A 243 21.55 -0.92 -20.98
N THR A 244 20.36 -1.47 -21.22
CA THR A 244 19.65 -1.32 -22.47
C THR A 244 18.42 -0.41 -22.30
N PRO A 245 18.29 0.67 -23.09
CA PRO A 245 17.06 1.45 -23.10
C PRO A 245 15.91 0.62 -23.70
N THR A 246 14.77 0.61 -23.01
CA THR A 246 13.50 0.02 -23.46
C THR A 246 12.48 1.12 -23.79
N ASN A 247 11.25 0.75 -24.18
CA ASN A 247 10.23 1.70 -24.69
C ASN A 247 10.00 2.94 -23.81
N ASN A 248 10.10 2.80 -22.48
CA ASN A 248 9.84 3.90 -21.53
C ASN A 248 11.14 4.52 -20.97
N ILE A 249 12.30 4.05 -21.43
CA ILE A 249 13.64 4.51 -21.01
C ILE A 249 14.29 5.24 -22.19
N ALA A 250 14.47 6.55 -22.06
CA ALA A 250 15.09 7.38 -23.08
C ALA A 250 16.58 7.09 -23.23
N ARG A 251 17.28 6.88 -22.11
CA ARG A 251 18.72 6.65 -22.10
C ARG A 251 19.15 5.92 -20.84
N VAL A 252 20.19 5.10 -20.98
CA VAL A 252 20.97 4.60 -19.84
C VAL A 252 22.35 5.25 -19.87
N ASP A 253 22.82 5.74 -18.73
CA ASP A 253 24.20 6.21 -18.54
C ASP A 253 24.92 5.35 -17.50
N SER A 254 26.13 4.90 -17.83
CA SER A 254 26.98 4.02 -17.03
C SER A 254 28.37 4.62 -16.74
N ASN A 255 28.61 5.88 -17.13
CA ASN A 255 29.97 6.45 -17.12
C ASN A 255 30.40 7.03 -15.75
N SER A 256 29.54 7.01 -14.72
CA SER A 256 29.74 7.81 -13.50
C SER A 256 29.47 7.05 -12.20
N GLY A 257 29.74 5.74 -12.17
CA GLY A 257 29.51 4.88 -11.01
C GLY A 257 28.29 3.98 -11.22
N LEU A 258 27.27 4.15 -10.37
CA LEU A 258 26.00 3.43 -10.54
C LEU A 258 25.34 3.78 -11.88
N TYR A 259 24.56 2.84 -12.40
CA TYR A 259 23.72 3.08 -13.56
C TYR A 259 22.73 4.22 -13.31
N LYS A 260 22.42 4.94 -14.37
CA LYS A 260 21.38 5.97 -14.41
C LYS A 260 20.39 5.60 -15.49
N THR A 261 19.15 5.37 -15.10
CA THR A 261 18.05 5.07 -16.01
C THR A 261 17.22 6.34 -16.21
N LEU A 262 17.35 6.97 -17.36
CA LEU A 262 16.62 8.19 -17.70
C LEU A 262 15.33 7.82 -18.42
N LEU A 263 14.18 8.11 -17.81
CA LEU A 263 12.88 7.84 -18.41
C LEU A 263 12.54 8.93 -19.44
N TYR A 264 11.67 8.59 -20.39
CA TYR A 264 11.04 9.62 -21.21
C TYR A 264 10.18 10.54 -20.32
N SER A 265 10.15 11.83 -20.65
CA SER A 265 9.28 12.78 -19.96
C SER A 265 7.82 12.37 -20.11
N ASN A 266 7.13 12.18 -18.98
CA ASN A 266 5.70 11.97 -18.97
C ASN A 266 4.97 13.32 -19.11
N GLU A 267 3.73 13.27 -19.55
CA GLU A 267 2.87 14.44 -19.69
C GLU A 267 1.62 14.24 -18.84
N VAL A 268 1.01 15.34 -18.41
CA VAL A 268 -0.31 15.32 -17.75
C VAL A 268 -1.31 14.57 -18.64
N ARG A 269 -2.00 13.57 -18.07
CA ARG A 269 -3.03 12.79 -18.78
C ARG A 269 -4.45 13.19 -18.42
N LYS A 270 -4.66 14.05 -17.42
CA LYS A 270 -6.00 14.48 -16.96
C LYS A 270 -6.92 15.01 -18.06
N ASP A 271 -6.38 15.79 -19.00
CA ASP A 271 -7.17 16.47 -20.03
C ASP A 271 -7.16 15.72 -21.38
N LYS A 272 -6.66 14.48 -21.39
CA LYS A 272 -6.57 13.64 -22.59
C LYS A 272 -7.73 12.64 -22.68
N GLY A 273 -7.88 11.96 -23.80
CA GLY A 273 -8.80 10.82 -23.88
C GLY A 273 -8.21 9.59 -23.17
N TYR A 274 -9.06 8.74 -22.61
CA TYR A 274 -8.61 7.44 -22.08
C TYR A 274 -7.97 6.61 -23.18
N THR A 275 -6.79 6.05 -22.89
CA THR A 275 -6.10 5.09 -23.74
C THR A 275 -5.75 3.89 -22.89
N PHE A 276 -6.11 2.69 -23.34
CA PHE A 276 -5.79 1.46 -22.65
C PHE A 276 -4.27 1.29 -22.55
N PHE A 277 -3.77 1.15 -21.32
CA PHE A 277 -2.35 1.06 -21.01
C PHE A 277 -2.12 0.02 -19.90
N PRO A 278 -2.19 -1.29 -20.20
CA PRO A 278 -2.26 -2.33 -19.18
C PRO A 278 -1.05 -2.34 -18.24
N ASP A 279 -1.32 -2.55 -16.96
CA ASP A 279 -0.35 -2.53 -15.86
C ASP A 279 -0.57 -3.70 -14.87
N ILE A 280 0.10 -3.66 -13.71
CA ILE A 280 -0.11 -4.60 -12.60
C ILE A 280 -0.52 -3.85 -11.31
N ASN A 281 -1.36 -2.83 -11.46
CA ASN A 281 -2.01 -2.08 -10.39
C ASN A 281 -1.06 -1.47 -9.36
N GLY A 282 0.16 -1.09 -9.76
CA GLY A 282 1.14 -0.45 -8.88
C GLY A 282 2.20 -1.39 -8.30
N ILE A 283 2.07 -2.70 -8.52
CA ILE A 283 3.07 -3.70 -8.12
C ILE A 283 4.37 -3.48 -8.91
N PHE A 284 5.49 -3.89 -8.30
CA PHE A 284 6.79 -3.96 -8.95
C PHE A 284 7.32 -5.40 -8.87
N GLN A 285 8.22 -5.76 -9.77
CA GLN A 285 8.86 -7.08 -9.79
C GLN A 285 10.34 -6.89 -10.09
N ASN A 286 11.19 -7.24 -9.11
CA ASN A 286 12.64 -7.24 -9.30
C ASN A 286 13.00 -8.34 -10.30
N ARG A 287 13.75 -7.99 -11.34
CA ARG A 287 14.24 -8.96 -12.32
C ARG A 287 15.47 -8.47 -13.07
N ASN A 288 16.40 -9.39 -13.28
CA ASN A 288 17.56 -9.26 -14.14
C ASN A 288 17.57 -10.46 -15.09
N ILE A 289 17.52 -10.23 -16.41
CA ILE A 289 17.51 -11.33 -17.39
C ILE A 289 18.80 -12.15 -17.42
N PHE A 290 19.87 -11.60 -16.83
CA PHE A 290 21.16 -12.26 -16.71
C PHE A 290 21.41 -12.89 -15.33
N ALA A 291 20.44 -12.78 -14.40
CA ALA A 291 20.50 -13.51 -13.15
C ALA A 291 20.51 -15.02 -13.44
N ARG A 292 21.39 -15.75 -12.76
CA ARG A 292 21.56 -17.19 -12.96
C ARG A 292 20.74 -17.98 -11.97
N ASP A 293 20.77 -17.55 -10.72
CA ASP A 293 20.30 -18.33 -9.58
C ASP A 293 19.23 -17.59 -8.80
N ASN A 294 19.44 -16.29 -8.51
CA ASN A 294 18.56 -15.56 -7.62
C ASN A 294 18.44 -14.07 -7.99
N ASN A 295 17.27 -13.70 -8.52
CA ASN A 295 16.96 -12.33 -8.88
C ASN A 295 17.03 -11.37 -7.69
N ASP A 296 16.79 -11.81 -6.46
CA ASP A 296 16.81 -10.94 -5.28
C ASP A 296 18.19 -10.45 -4.88
N VAL A 297 19.27 -11.11 -5.32
CA VAL A 297 20.65 -10.70 -5.00
C VAL A 297 21.49 -10.38 -6.23
N GLU A 298 21.02 -10.76 -7.41
CA GLU A 298 21.69 -10.50 -8.70
C GLU A 298 21.08 -9.33 -9.48
N THR A 299 20.05 -8.65 -8.94
CA THR A 299 19.57 -7.37 -9.50
C THR A 299 20.32 -6.19 -8.90
N ASP A 300 20.72 -5.25 -9.75
CA ASP A 300 21.46 -4.06 -9.32
C ASP A 300 20.50 -2.90 -8.98
N TYR A 301 21.02 -1.86 -8.33
CA TYR A 301 20.31 -0.60 -8.14
C TYR A 301 20.76 0.44 -9.16
N THR A 302 19.81 1.26 -9.60
CA THR A 302 20.05 2.37 -10.53
C THR A 302 19.39 3.64 -10.01
N TRP A 303 19.96 4.78 -10.33
CA TRP A 303 19.27 6.05 -10.20
C TRP A 303 18.29 6.20 -11.36
N VAL A 304 16.99 6.14 -11.05
CA VAL A 304 15.92 6.34 -12.03
C VAL A 304 15.53 7.81 -12.04
N TYR A 305 15.69 8.46 -13.19
CA TYR A 305 15.36 9.86 -13.39
C TYR A 305 13.95 9.96 -13.97
N PHE A 306 13.01 10.38 -13.12
CA PHE A 306 11.64 10.72 -13.47
C PHE A 306 11.59 12.15 -13.99
N SER A 307 10.77 12.35 -15.02
CA SER A 307 10.53 13.65 -15.64
C SER A 307 9.05 13.80 -15.96
N LEU A 308 8.44 14.90 -15.55
CA LEU A 308 7.04 15.22 -15.78
C LEU A 308 6.90 16.64 -16.35
N PHE A 309 6.35 16.71 -17.56
CA PHE A 309 5.93 17.93 -18.20
C PHE A 309 4.49 18.27 -17.79
N ALA A 310 4.35 19.28 -16.93
CA ALA A 310 3.07 19.72 -16.37
C ALA A 310 2.95 21.26 -16.39
N PRO A 311 2.87 21.88 -17.59
CA PRO A 311 2.93 23.34 -17.73
C PRO A 311 1.73 24.08 -17.11
N ASN A 312 0.58 23.40 -17.01
CA ASN A 312 -0.65 23.97 -16.45
C ASN A 312 -0.74 23.88 -14.92
N TYR A 313 0.26 23.28 -14.25
CA TYR A 313 0.28 23.16 -12.80
C TYR A 313 1.13 24.27 -12.18
N PRO A 314 0.74 24.81 -11.00
CA PRO A 314 1.55 25.80 -10.29
C PRO A 314 2.96 25.28 -10.06
N LYS A 315 3.99 26.13 -10.21
CA LYS A 315 5.41 25.73 -10.06
C LYS A 315 5.76 25.22 -8.66
N ASP A 316 4.96 25.59 -7.67
CA ASP A 316 5.02 25.18 -6.27
C ASP A 316 4.09 23.99 -5.96
N ALA A 317 3.49 23.37 -6.98
CA ALA A 317 2.71 22.15 -6.81
C ALA A 317 3.57 21.05 -6.18
N THR A 318 3.02 20.43 -5.14
CA THR A 318 3.70 19.34 -4.46
C THR A 318 3.29 18.03 -5.12
N ILE A 319 4.22 17.45 -5.87
CA ILE A 319 4.03 16.23 -6.67
C ILE A 319 5.01 15.16 -6.17
N TYR A 320 4.51 13.94 -5.94
CA TYR A 320 5.32 12.80 -5.55
C TYR A 320 5.26 11.69 -6.61
N VAL A 321 6.38 10.99 -6.81
CA VAL A 321 6.40 9.72 -7.52
C VAL A 321 6.02 8.62 -6.53
N THR A 322 4.94 7.90 -6.79
CA THR A 322 4.43 6.87 -5.88
C THR A 322 4.16 5.55 -6.59
N GLY A 323 4.20 4.46 -5.84
CA GLY A 323 3.93 3.10 -6.30
C GLY A 323 4.07 2.12 -5.13
N LEU A 324 3.87 0.82 -5.36
CA LEU A 324 4.08 -0.16 -4.28
C LEU A 324 5.55 -0.24 -3.86
N PHE A 325 6.49 0.03 -4.77
CA PHE A 325 7.95 0.00 -4.51
C PHE A 325 8.40 0.94 -3.39
N ASN A 326 7.66 2.03 -3.14
CA ASN A 326 7.89 2.96 -2.04
C ASN A 326 6.70 3.03 -1.08
N ASN A 327 5.83 2.02 -1.07
CA ASN A 327 4.62 1.94 -0.24
C ASN A 327 3.72 3.20 -0.34
N TYR A 328 3.66 3.80 -1.52
CA TYR A 328 2.94 5.06 -1.79
C TYR A 328 3.31 6.22 -0.85
N GLN A 329 4.54 6.22 -0.32
CA GLN A 329 4.99 7.22 0.65
C GLN A 329 5.28 8.56 -0.02
N MET A 330 4.88 9.64 0.66
CA MET A 330 5.02 11.02 0.20
C MET A 330 6.10 11.74 1.02
N THR A 331 7.33 11.25 0.92
CA THR A 331 8.52 11.77 1.61
C THR A 331 9.35 12.65 0.68
N ASP A 332 10.29 13.43 1.21
CA ASP A 332 11.17 14.28 0.40
C ASP A 332 12.02 13.51 -0.62
N GLU A 333 12.27 12.22 -0.36
CA GLU A 333 12.92 11.33 -1.32
C GLU A 333 12.08 11.12 -2.60
N ASN A 334 10.76 11.17 -2.49
CA ASN A 334 9.84 10.93 -3.60
C ASN A 334 9.26 12.23 -4.19
N LYS A 335 9.49 13.37 -3.54
CA LYS A 335 8.99 14.69 -3.97
C LYS A 335 9.73 15.16 -5.21
N MET A 336 8.99 15.51 -6.26
CA MET A 336 9.56 16.07 -7.48
C MET A 336 9.96 17.54 -7.31
N ASP A 337 11.03 17.93 -7.98
CA ASP A 337 11.58 19.27 -7.96
C ASP A 337 11.31 19.97 -9.29
N TYR A 338 10.79 21.20 -9.26
CA TYR A 338 10.54 21.96 -10.49
C TYR A 338 11.82 22.57 -11.04
N ASN A 339 12.23 22.16 -12.23
CA ASN A 339 13.38 22.70 -12.94
C ASN A 339 12.95 23.85 -13.86
N ALA A 340 13.17 25.10 -13.42
CA ALA A 340 12.78 26.29 -14.17
C ALA A 340 13.48 26.45 -15.53
N SER A 341 14.67 25.85 -15.72
CA SER A 341 15.39 25.93 -17.01
C SER A 341 14.80 25.02 -18.09
N LYS A 342 14.15 23.93 -17.68
CA LYS A 342 13.51 22.94 -18.58
C LYS A 342 11.99 23.02 -18.56
N GLU A 343 11.43 23.81 -17.65
CA GLU A 343 9.98 23.91 -17.37
C GLU A 343 9.31 22.56 -17.08
N MET A 344 10.04 21.67 -16.38
CA MET A 344 9.62 20.31 -16.06
C MET A 344 9.88 19.99 -14.59
N TYR A 345 9.10 19.05 -14.04
CA TYR A 345 9.38 18.43 -12.75
C TYR A 345 10.34 17.27 -12.94
N GLU A 346 11.39 17.19 -12.13
CA GLU A 346 12.40 16.14 -12.20
C GLU A 346 12.64 15.52 -10.82
N LYS A 347 12.92 14.22 -10.76
CA LYS A 347 13.37 13.55 -9.55
C LYS A 347 14.24 12.34 -9.87
N ALA A 348 15.35 12.18 -9.16
CA ALA A 348 16.11 10.94 -9.18
C ALA A 348 15.78 10.11 -7.94
N ILE A 349 15.40 8.84 -8.12
CA ILE A 349 15.10 7.90 -7.04
C ILE A 349 15.91 6.63 -7.26
N MET A 350 16.55 6.13 -6.20
CA MET A 350 17.28 4.87 -6.26
C MET A 350 16.30 3.69 -6.19
N ILE A 351 16.22 2.90 -7.26
CA ILE A 351 15.27 1.78 -7.39
C ILE A 351 16.01 0.54 -7.91
N LYS A 352 15.62 -0.63 -7.38
CA LYS A 352 16.15 -1.93 -7.81
C LYS A 352 15.69 -2.27 -9.22
N GLN A 353 16.56 -2.90 -9.98
CA GLN A 353 16.31 -3.31 -11.35
C GLN A 353 15.10 -4.25 -11.47
N GLY A 354 14.24 -3.98 -12.45
CA GLY A 354 13.09 -4.82 -12.77
C GLY A 354 11.97 -4.08 -13.50
N PHE A 355 10.76 -4.61 -13.35
CA PHE A 355 9.54 -3.97 -13.81
C PHE A 355 8.93 -3.17 -12.65
N VAL A 356 8.65 -1.88 -12.85
CA VAL A 356 8.12 -1.01 -11.78
C VAL A 356 6.94 -0.21 -12.29
N ASN A 357 5.77 -0.36 -11.66
CA ASN A 357 4.67 0.59 -11.82
C ASN A 357 4.84 1.81 -10.91
N TYR A 358 4.48 2.98 -11.43
CA TYR A 358 4.48 4.24 -10.69
C TYR A 358 3.40 5.19 -11.22
N ASN A 359 3.04 6.18 -10.42
CA ASN A 359 2.14 7.26 -10.79
C ASN A 359 2.59 8.58 -10.14
N TYR A 360 1.97 9.68 -10.56
CA TYR A 360 2.24 11.01 -10.00
C TYR A 360 1.11 11.42 -9.05
N THR A 361 1.42 11.59 -7.78
CA THR A 361 0.44 11.97 -6.74
C THR A 361 0.56 13.45 -6.43
N LEU A 362 -0.54 14.18 -6.62
CA LEU A 362 -0.65 15.61 -6.34
C LEU A 362 -1.17 15.86 -4.93
N ILE A 363 -0.54 16.80 -4.22
CA ILE A 363 -1.01 17.31 -2.94
C ILE A 363 -1.63 18.70 -3.11
N ASN A 364 -2.81 18.89 -2.53
CA ASN A 364 -3.49 20.18 -2.50
C ASN A 364 -2.91 21.12 -1.42
N PRO A 365 -3.26 22.42 -1.44
CA PRO A 365 -2.80 23.38 -0.44
C PRO A 365 -3.19 23.07 1.02
N LYS A 366 -4.11 22.12 1.25
CA LYS A 366 -4.50 21.64 2.59
C LYS A 366 -3.68 20.43 3.04
N ASN A 367 -2.60 20.12 2.33
CA ASN A 367 -1.72 18.97 2.59
C ASN A 367 -2.46 17.62 2.51
N GLN A 368 -3.42 17.49 1.60
CA GLN A 368 -4.17 16.27 1.32
C GLN A 368 -4.01 15.86 -0.14
N ILE A 369 -4.13 14.57 -0.43
CA ILE A 369 -4.07 14.07 -1.81
C ILE A 369 -5.24 14.63 -2.63
N ASP A 370 -4.95 15.26 -3.76
CA ASP A 370 -5.94 15.78 -4.70
C ASP A 370 -6.30 14.73 -5.75
N TYR A 371 -7.19 13.81 -5.37
CA TYR A 371 -7.67 12.79 -6.30
C TYR A 371 -8.51 13.36 -7.44
N LYS A 372 -9.23 14.46 -7.21
CA LYS A 372 -10.10 15.07 -8.24
C LYS A 372 -9.26 15.66 -9.37
N ASN A 373 -8.18 16.34 -9.01
CA ASN A 373 -7.26 16.95 -9.97
C ASN A 373 -6.00 16.11 -10.18
N ALA A 374 -6.10 14.79 -10.07
CA ALA A 374 -4.98 13.89 -10.29
C ALA A 374 -4.31 14.16 -11.65
N ILE A 375 -2.97 14.20 -11.66
CA ILE A 375 -2.15 14.49 -12.84
C ILE A 375 -2.44 13.50 -13.97
N ASP A 376 -2.67 12.25 -13.60
CA ASP A 376 -2.97 11.16 -14.52
C ASP A 376 -4.43 11.17 -15.04
N GLY A 377 -5.31 11.92 -14.39
CA GLY A 377 -6.74 11.93 -14.67
C GLY A 377 -7.53 10.85 -13.95
N ASN A 378 -8.83 10.84 -14.22
CA ASN A 378 -9.79 9.88 -13.68
C ASN A 378 -10.68 9.36 -14.80
N TYR A 379 -10.58 8.07 -15.12
CA TYR A 379 -11.31 7.44 -16.21
C TYR A 379 -12.00 6.18 -15.71
N TYR A 380 -13.33 6.12 -15.84
CA TYR A 380 -14.11 4.96 -15.39
C TYR A 380 -13.74 3.64 -16.12
N GLN A 381 -12.99 3.72 -17.22
CA GLN A 381 -12.51 2.56 -17.97
C GLN A 381 -11.23 1.95 -17.38
N THR A 382 -10.55 2.65 -16.48
CA THR A 382 -9.29 2.21 -15.89
C THR A 382 -9.47 0.92 -15.11
N GLU A 383 -8.60 -0.04 -15.35
CA GLU A 383 -8.52 -1.26 -14.59
C GLU A 383 -7.98 -0.95 -13.18
N ASN A 384 -8.75 -1.36 -12.18
CA ASN A 384 -8.38 -1.27 -10.78
C ASN A 384 -8.86 -2.53 -10.08
N LYS A 385 -8.09 -2.94 -9.09
CA LYS A 385 -8.41 -4.04 -8.18
C LYS A 385 -9.01 -3.49 -6.88
N TYR A 386 -10.22 -3.90 -6.55
CA TYR A 386 -10.91 -3.52 -5.31
C TYR A 386 -11.04 -4.70 -4.37
N GLN A 387 -10.74 -4.47 -3.10
CA GLN A 387 -10.83 -5.47 -2.03
C GLN A 387 -11.68 -4.96 -0.88
N VAL A 388 -12.57 -5.80 -0.37
CA VAL A 388 -13.43 -5.53 0.80
C VAL A 388 -13.03 -6.49 1.91
N PHE A 389 -12.53 -5.98 3.02
CA PHE A 389 -12.24 -6.76 4.23
C PHE A 389 -13.37 -6.62 5.22
N VAL A 390 -13.91 -7.75 5.70
CA VAL A 390 -15.01 -7.79 6.66
C VAL A 390 -14.47 -8.10 8.04
N TYR A 391 -14.54 -7.09 8.91
CA TYR A 391 -14.18 -7.22 10.32
C TYR A 391 -15.42 -7.58 11.12
N TYR A 392 -15.25 -8.48 12.08
CA TYR A 392 -16.29 -8.88 13.00
C TYR A 392 -15.74 -9.02 14.41
N ARG A 393 -16.46 -8.41 15.36
CA ARG A 393 -16.20 -8.56 16.78
C ARG A 393 -17.51 -8.88 17.47
N ALA A 394 -17.66 -10.13 17.90
CA ALA A 394 -18.85 -10.55 18.64
C ALA A 394 -18.86 -9.92 20.05
N ASN A 395 -20.03 -9.91 20.69
CA ASN A 395 -20.16 -9.39 22.05
C ASN A 395 -19.26 -10.19 23.00
N GLY A 396 -18.34 -9.51 23.68
CA GLY A 396 -17.36 -10.14 24.59
C GLY A 396 -16.05 -10.57 23.94
N GLU A 397 -15.88 -10.46 22.60
CA GLU A 397 -14.58 -10.67 21.96
C GLU A 397 -13.62 -9.50 22.23
N ARG A 398 -12.32 -9.82 22.32
CA ARG A 398 -11.25 -8.89 22.70
C ARG A 398 -10.55 -8.20 21.53
N PHE A 399 -10.85 -8.60 20.30
CA PHE A 399 -10.20 -8.08 19.10
C PHE A 399 -11.12 -8.12 17.89
N ASP A 400 -10.79 -7.33 16.87
CA ASP A 400 -11.50 -7.33 15.59
C ASP A 400 -10.93 -8.41 14.65
N ARG A 401 -11.71 -9.47 14.40
CA ARG A 401 -11.36 -10.56 13.47
C ARG A 401 -11.66 -10.15 12.05
N ILE A 402 -10.84 -10.57 11.09
CA ILE A 402 -11.20 -10.44 9.67
C ILE A 402 -11.77 -11.77 9.18
N ILE A 403 -13.08 -11.81 8.97
CA ILE A 403 -13.85 -13.05 8.75
C ILE A 403 -14.19 -13.31 7.28
N GLY A 404 -13.87 -12.37 6.39
CA GLY A 404 -14.05 -12.53 4.95
C GLY A 404 -13.33 -11.46 4.16
N VAL A 405 -13.03 -11.80 2.91
CA VAL A 405 -12.52 -10.87 1.90
C VAL A 405 -13.33 -11.06 0.62
N GLY A 406 -13.64 -9.95 -0.06
CA GLY A 406 -14.21 -9.93 -1.41
C GLY A 406 -13.27 -9.17 -2.33
N GLU A 407 -13.11 -9.64 -3.56
CA GLU A 407 -12.20 -9.05 -4.55
C GLU A 407 -12.85 -8.96 -5.93
N ALA A 408 -12.71 -7.81 -6.60
CA ALA A 408 -13.14 -7.61 -7.98
C ALA A 408 -12.22 -6.64 -8.73
N SER A 409 -12.05 -6.89 -10.03
CA SER A 409 -11.44 -5.95 -10.97
C SER A 409 -12.53 -5.11 -11.67
N SER A 410 -12.22 -3.86 -12.00
CA SER A 410 -13.08 -3.00 -12.83
C SER A 410 -13.03 -3.33 -14.33
N GLN A 411 -12.28 -4.36 -14.77
CA GLN A 411 -12.32 -4.84 -16.17
C GLN A 411 -13.74 -5.13 -16.66
N ASN A 412 -14.59 -5.68 -15.80
CA ASN A 412 -15.98 -6.02 -16.10
C ASN A 412 -16.95 -5.05 -15.45
N ILE A 413 -16.71 -3.74 -15.58
CA ILE A 413 -17.61 -2.71 -15.03
C ILE A 413 -19.00 -2.80 -15.69
N THR A 414 -20.03 -2.84 -14.85
CA THR A 414 -21.44 -2.85 -15.29
C THR A 414 -22.10 -1.50 -15.01
N ASN A 415 -23.10 -1.12 -15.81
CA ASN A 415 -23.90 0.08 -15.56
C ASN A 415 -25.00 -0.15 -14.51
#